data_AF-A0A8T4SVM7-F1
#
_entry.id   AF-A0A8T4SVM7-F1
#
_cell.length_a   1.000
_cell.length_b   1.000
_cell.length_c   1.000
_cell.angle_alpha   90.00
_cell.angle_beta   90.00
_cell.angle_gamma   90.00
#
_symmetry.space_group_name_H-M   'P 1'
#
loop_
_entity.id
_entity.type
_entity.pdbx_description
1 polymer ?
#
loop_
_entity_poly.entity_id
_entity_poly.type
_entity_poly.pdbx_seq_one_letter_code
_entity_poly.pdbx_strand_id
1 'polypeptide(L)'
;MVYDLILAGSGFLIGIILAILTKEEFKSSKKYLAAIKNLLLGILGLIIIWSFILSFSQQWFIYYLLILILALLFTLLIQLLIKKTWAIIVPYGVVILSYFLLLEPPFRLILTAVAFLYGLPAGTIFYHGLQKRS
;
A
#
# COMPACT_ATOMS: atom_id res chain seq x y z
N MET A 1 -6.94 15.77 7.55
CA MET A 1 -5.89 15.78 6.51
C MET A 1 -4.53 15.36 7.07
N VAL A 2 -3.85 16.15 7.91
CA VAL A 2 -2.55 15.72 8.49
C VAL A 2 -2.70 14.51 9.42
N TYR A 3 -3.74 14.50 10.25
CA TYR A 3 -4.03 13.37 11.15
C TYR A 3 -4.25 12.05 10.40
N ASP A 4 -4.94 12.09 9.26
CA ASP A 4 -5.23 10.88 8.49
C ASP A 4 -3.94 10.30 7.86
N LEU A 5 -3.02 11.16 7.40
CA LEU A 5 -1.72 10.73 6.89
C LEU A 5 -0.83 10.13 7.98
N ILE A 6 -0.82 10.73 9.17
CA ILE A 6 -0.11 10.18 10.34
C ILE A 6 -0.70 8.81 10.68
N LEU A 7 -2.02 8.69 10.67
CA LEU A 7 -2.72 7.45 10.95
C LEU A 7 -2.41 6.39 9.88
N ALA A 8 -2.49 6.72 8.59
CA ALA A 8 -2.10 5.84 7.50
C ALA A 8 -0.66 5.33 7.64
N GLY A 9 0.30 6.24 7.90
CA GLY A 9 1.72 5.91 8.05
C GLY A 9 2.05 5.12 9.31
N SER A 10 1.26 5.29 10.38
CA SER A 10 1.50 4.57 11.65
C SER A 10 1.39 3.06 11.51
N GLY A 11 0.57 2.56 10.56
CA GLY A 11 0.43 1.13 10.29
C GLY A 11 1.75 0.46 9.91
N PHE A 12 2.63 1.14 9.17
CA PHE A 12 3.95 0.62 8.83
C PHE A 12 4.87 0.51 10.04
N LEU A 13 4.88 1.53 10.90
CA LEU A 13 5.67 1.52 12.14
C LEU A 13 5.18 0.43 13.10
N ILE A 14 3.87 0.29 13.28
CA ILE A 14 3.27 -0.78 14.08
C ILE A 14 3.62 -2.14 13.49
N GLY A 15 3.58 -2.29 12.16
CA GLY A 15 3.99 -3.51 11.47
C GLY A 15 5.44 -3.90 11.76
N ILE A 16 6.35 -2.93 11.84
CA ILE A 16 7.75 -3.14 12.24
C ILE A 16 7.84 -3.56 13.72
N ILE A 17 7.15 -2.86 14.62
CA ILE A 17 7.14 -3.18 16.06
C ILE A 17 6.63 -4.61 16.28
N LEU A 18 5.54 -5.00 15.62
CA LEU A 18 4.99 -6.36 15.68
C LEU A 18 6.01 -7.40 15.19
N ALA A 19 6.76 -7.08 14.13
CA ALA A 19 7.84 -7.94 13.63
C ALA A 19 8.97 -8.13 14.64
N ILE A 20 9.32 -7.08 15.39
CA ILE A 20 10.36 -7.15 16.43
C ILE A 20 9.91 -8.06 17.58
N LEU A 21 8.63 -8.04 17.92
CA LEU A 21 8.04 -8.83 19.00
C LEU A 21 7.83 -10.30 18.60
N THR A 22 7.53 -10.59 17.33
CA THR A 22 7.15 -11.93 16.84
C THR A 22 8.25 -12.64 16.04
N LYS A 23 9.53 -12.36 16.34
CA LYS A 23 10.72 -12.86 15.61
C LYS A 23 10.72 -14.37 15.31
N GLU A 24 10.09 -15.19 16.15
CA GLU A 24 10.13 -16.66 16.02
C GLU A 24 9.06 -17.23 15.07
N GLU A 25 7.92 -16.57 14.86
CA GLU A 25 6.77 -17.14 14.10
C GLU A 25 6.78 -16.80 12.60
N PHE A 26 7.71 -15.97 12.15
CA PHE A 26 7.64 -15.34 10.82
C PHE A 26 7.75 -16.32 9.64
N LYS A 27 8.42 -17.47 9.81
CA LYS A 27 8.57 -18.47 8.74
C LYS A 27 7.22 -19.03 8.27
N SER A 28 6.29 -19.26 9.20
CA SER A 28 4.96 -19.79 8.90
C SER A 28 4.03 -18.70 8.35
N SER A 29 4.09 -17.50 8.95
CA SER A 29 3.18 -16.39 8.65
C SER A 29 3.55 -15.57 7.42
N LYS A 30 4.77 -15.70 6.87
CA LYS A 30 5.21 -14.94 5.68
C LYS A 30 4.28 -15.08 4.47
N LYS A 31 3.77 -16.30 4.19
CA LYS A 31 2.90 -16.56 3.03
C LYS A 31 1.54 -15.86 3.21
N TYR A 32 1.02 -15.87 4.42
CA TYR A 32 -0.23 -15.19 4.80
C TYR A 32 -0.08 -13.67 4.76
N LEU A 33 1.00 -13.12 5.32
CA LEU A 33 1.27 -11.67 5.27
C LEU A 33 1.43 -11.17 3.83
N ALA A 34 2.10 -11.95 2.97
CA ALA A 34 2.20 -11.62 1.55
C ALA A 34 0.84 -11.67 0.83
N ALA A 35 -0.01 -12.65 1.15
CA ALA A 35 -1.36 -12.75 0.61
C ALA A 35 -2.24 -11.57 1.03
N ILE A 36 -2.25 -11.22 2.33
CA ILE A 36 -2.98 -10.07 2.87
C ILE A 36 -2.49 -8.77 2.23
N LYS A 37 -1.17 -8.58 2.15
CA LYS A 37 -0.56 -7.43 1.48
C LYS A 37 -1.06 -7.29 0.03
N ASN A 38 -1.07 -8.38 -0.73
CA ASN A 38 -1.50 -8.36 -2.13
C ASN A 38 -3.01 -8.14 -2.29
N LEU A 39 -3.82 -8.75 -1.41
CA LEU A 39 -5.27 -8.56 -1.38
C LEU A 39 -5.62 -7.10 -1.05
N LEU A 40 -4.94 -6.49 -0.07
CA LEU A 40 -5.13 -5.09 0.27
C LEU A 40 -4.71 -4.15 -0.86
N LEU A 41 -3.66 -4.46 -1.63
CA LEU A 41 -3.33 -3.72 -2.86
C LEU A 41 -4.42 -3.84 -3.92
N GLY A 42 -4.98 -5.03 -4.11
CA GLY A 42 -6.10 -5.24 -5.04
C GLY A 42 -7.33 -4.43 -4.65
N ILE A 43 -7.68 -4.44 -3.36
CA ILE A 43 -8.76 -3.63 -2.79
C ILE A 43 -8.49 -2.14 -3.00
N LEU A 44 -7.26 -1.68 -2.76
CA LEU A 44 -6.84 -0.30 -3.02
C LEU A 44 -7.02 0.09 -4.48
N GLY A 45 -6.56 -0.77 -5.40
CA GLY A 45 -6.75 -0.56 -6.84
C GLY A 45 -8.22 -0.42 -7.20
N LEU A 46 -9.08 -1.29 -6.66
CA LEU A 46 -10.54 -1.23 -6.89
C LEU A 46 -11.17 0.05 -6.33
N ILE A 47 -10.81 0.46 -5.10
CA ILE A 47 -11.34 1.68 -4.49
C ILE A 47 -10.94 2.90 -5.31
N ILE A 48 -9.70 2.95 -5.76
CA ILE A 48 -9.21 4.05 -6.58
C ILE A 48 -9.98 4.09 -7.91
N ILE A 49 -10.09 2.96 -8.62
CA ILE A 49 -10.86 2.86 -9.87
C ILE A 49 -12.31 3.32 -9.65
N TRP A 50 -12.95 2.84 -8.58
CA TRP A 50 -14.33 3.17 -8.23
C TRP A 50 -14.52 4.66 -7.91
N SER A 51 -13.60 5.24 -7.13
CA SER A 51 -13.60 6.68 -6.81
C SER A 51 -13.46 7.53 -8.08
N PHE A 52 -12.65 7.06 -9.04
CA PHE A 52 -12.44 7.73 -10.32
C PHE A 52 -13.66 7.65 -11.25
N ILE A 53 -14.39 6.53 -11.26
CA ILE A 53 -15.64 6.38 -12.04
C ILE A 53 -16.71 7.36 -11.53
N LEU A 54 -16.79 7.56 -10.21
CA LEU A 54 -17.83 8.39 -9.60
C LEU A 54 -17.53 9.89 -9.61
N SER A 55 -16.26 10.31 -9.66
CA SER A 55 -15.87 11.70 -9.41
C SER A 55 -15.62 12.57 -10.66
N PHE A 56 -15.56 12.00 -11.88
CA PHE A 56 -15.12 12.76 -13.07
C PHE A 56 -16.17 12.92 -14.16
N SER A 57 -16.39 14.17 -14.59
CA SER A 57 -16.97 14.49 -15.89
C SER A 57 -16.00 14.11 -17.03
N GLN A 58 -16.55 13.76 -18.20
CA GLN A 58 -15.93 12.88 -19.21
C GLN A 58 -14.56 13.30 -19.80
N GLN A 59 -14.06 14.53 -19.60
CA GLN A 59 -12.88 15.02 -20.33
C GLN A 59 -11.51 14.60 -19.74
N TRP A 60 -11.36 14.53 -18.42
CA TRP A 60 -10.06 14.23 -17.79
C TRP A 60 -9.91 12.77 -17.33
N PHE A 61 -11.00 12.00 -17.41
CA PHE A 61 -11.09 10.61 -16.96
C PHE A 61 -10.00 9.72 -17.59
N ILE A 62 -9.78 9.84 -18.90
CA ILE A 62 -8.86 8.97 -19.65
C ILE A 62 -7.42 9.18 -19.17
N TYR A 63 -6.97 10.43 -18.98
CA TYR A 63 -5.60 10.73 -18.56
C TYR A 63 -5.29 10.24 -17.14
N TYR A 64 -6.24 10.41 -16.20
CA TYR A 64 -6.07 9.93 -14.84
C TYR A 64 -6.10 8.40 -14.73
N LEU A 65 -7.01 7.74 -15.44
CA LEU A 65 -7.05 6.28 -15.52
C LEU A 65 -5.73 5.73 -16.06
N LEU A 66 -5.16 6.40 -17.07
CA LEU A 66 -3.88 6.02 -17.67
C LEU A 66 -2.72 6.16 -16.68
N ILE A 67 -2.67 7.25 -15.91
CA ILE A 67 -1.66 7.46 -14.85
C ILE A 67 -1.79 6.38 -13.77
N LEU A 68 -3.02 6.00 -13.41
CA LEU A 68 -3.24 4.98 -12.39
C LEU A 68 -2.82 3.59 -12.83
N ILE A 69 -3.19 3.22 -14.06
CA ILE A 69 -2.80 1.96 -14.69
C ILE A 69 -1.28 1.92 -14.84
N LEU A 70 -0.65 3.02 -15.24
CA LEU A 70 0.80 3.16 -15.30
C LEU A 70 1.43 3.01 -13.91
N ALA A 71 0.88 3.64 -12.87
CA ALA A 71 1.38 3.51 -11.50
C ALA A 71 1.25 2.07 -10.98
N LEU A 72 0.12 1.40 -11.22
CA LEU A 72 -0.10 0.00 -10.86
C LEU A 72 0.85 -0.94 -11.61
N LEU A 73 0.98 -0.77 -12.93
CA LEU A 73 1.91 -1.54 -13.76
C LEU A 73 3.36 -1.31 -13.33
N PHE A 74 3.73 -0.06 -13.05
CA PHE A 74 5.07 0.29 -12.58
C PHE A 74 5.36 -0.33 -11.21
N THR A 75 4.37 -0.36 -10.32
CA THR A 75 4.47 -1.01 -9.01
C THR A 75 4.62 -2.53 -9.14
N LEU A 76 3.84 -3.16 -10.03
CA LEU A 76 3.93 -4.59 -10.36
C LEU A 76 5.28 -4.94 -11.01
N LEU A 77 5.74 -4.13 -11.96
CA LEU A 77 7.04 -4.27 -12.60
C LEU A 77 8.18 -4.14 -11.58
N ILE A 78 8.11 -3.17 -10.68
CA ILE A 78 9.09 -3.01 -9.60
C ILE A 78 9.10 -4.24 -8.68
N GLN A 79 7.94 -4.79 -8.32
CA GLN A 79 7.90 -6.01 -7.52
C GLN A 79 8.46 -7.24 -8.26
N LEU A 80 8.27 -7.32 -9.58
CA LEU A 80 8.76 -8.42 -10.42
C LEU A 80 10.27 -8.31 -10.70
N LEU A 81 10.78 -7.11 -11.02
CA LEU A 81 12.19 -6.85 -11.31
C LEU A 81 13.05 -6.78 -10.05
N ILE A 82 12.51 -6.25 -8.95
CA ILE A 82 13.30 -5.94 -7.75
C ILE A 82 12.89 -6.87 -6.60
N LYS A 83 13.59 -8.01 -6.49
CA LYS A 83 13.51 -8.92 -5.32
C LYS A 83 14.09 -8.33 -4.03
N LYS A 84 14.40 -7.03 -4.00
CA LYS A 84 15.00 -6.37 -2.83
C LYS A 84 13.90 -5.91 -1.87
N THR A 85 14.18 -6.01 -0.57
CA THR A 85 13.29 -5.63 0.53
C THR A 85 12.74 -4.20 0.40
N TRP A 86 13.53 -3.29 -0.17
CA TRP A 86 13.16 -1.89 -0.47
C TRP A 86 12.01 -1.73 -1.47
N ALA A 87 11.76 -2.73 -2.33
CA ALA A 87 10.65 -2.71 -3.29
C ALA A 87 9.27 -2.75 -2.61
N ILE A 88 9.20 -3.04 -1.31
CA ILE A 88 7.96 -3.03 -0.51
C ILE A 88 7.51 -1.59 -0.19
N ILE A 89 8.43 -0.64 -0.17
CA ILE A 89 8.14 0.76 0.14
C ILE A 89 7.50 1.48 -1.05
N VAL A 90 7.84 1.08 -2.29
CA VAL A 90 7.31 1.70 -3.50
C VAL A 90 5.78 1.64 -3.60
N PRO A 91 5.13 0.46 -3.42
CA PRO A 91 3.67 0.39 -3.36
C PRO A 91 3.08 1.28 -2.26
N TYR A 92 3.75 1.38 -1.11
CA TYR A 92 3.29 2.21 -0.01
C TYR A 92 3.32 3.70 -0.36
N GLY A 93 4.36 4.15 -1.07
CA GLY A 93 4.44 5.50 -1.60
C GLY A 93 3.33 5.82 -2.60
N VAL A 94 2.97 4.87 -3.47
CA VAL A 94 1.86 5.03 -4.43
C VAL A 94 0.52 5.16 -3.71
N VAL A 95 0.30 4.39 -2.64
CA VAL A 95 -0.90 4.48 -1.80
C VAL A 95 -1.01 5.84 -1.14
N ILE A 96 0.09 6.33 -0.56
CA ILE A 96 0.15 7.66 0.07
C ILE A 96 -0.03 8.76 -0.97
N LEU A 97 0.55 8.64 -2.16
CA LEU A 97 0.33 9.59 -3.26
C LEU A 97 -1.13 9.62 -3.72
N SER A 98 -1.78 8.46 -3.79
CA SER A 98 -3.20 8.35 -4.18
C SER A 98 -4.13 9.05 -3.19
N TYR A 99 -3.77 9.11 -1.90
CA TYR A 99 -4.48 9.88 -0.89
C TYR A 99 -4.51 11.39 -1.19
N PHE A 100 -3.46 11.95 -1.81
CA PHE A 100 -3.43 13.38 -2.19
C PHE A 100 -4.26 13.67 -3.45
N LEU A 101 -4.55 12.66 -4.27
CA LEU A 101 -5.36 12.81 -5.48
C LEU A 101 -6.85 12.62 -5.22
N LEU A 102 -7.21 11.76 -4.26
CA LEU A 102 -8.59 11.48 -3.86
C LEU A 102 -8.92 12.23 -2.56
N LEU A 103 -9.11 13.54 -2.69
CA LEU A 103 -9.27 14.47 -1.56
C LEU A 103 -10.68 14.47 -0.95
N GLU A 104 -11.70 13.95 -1.62
CA GLU A 104 -13.07 14.07 -1.14
C GLU A 104 -13.49 12.89 -0.21
N PRO A 105 -14.20 13.17 0.90
CA PRO A 105 -14.89 12.12 1.64
C PRO A 105 -16.01 11.51 0.78
N PRO A 106 -16.29 10.19 0.87
CA PRO A 106 -15.82 9.23 1.89
C PRO A 106 -14.51 8.49 1.55
N PHE A 107 -14.02 8.60 0.31
CA PHE A 107 -12.90 7.79 -0.20
C PHE A 107 -11.59 8.00 0.57
N ARG A 108 -11.38 9.21 1.07
CA ARG A 108 -10.23 9.57 1.91
C ARG A 108 -10.09 8.72 3.19
N LEU A 109 -11.20 8.46 3.89
CA LEU A 109 -11.18 7.63 5.11
C LEU A 109 -10.90 6.17 4.79
N ILE A 110 -11.51 5.67 3.71
CA ILE A 110 -11.31 4.30 3.23
C ILE A 110 -9.84 4.11 2.82
N LEU A 111 -9.27 5.03 2.04
CA LEU A 111 -7.85 4.98 1.65
C LEU A 111 -6.92 5.02 2.87
N THR A 112 -7.23 5.83 3.87
CA THR A 112 -6.47 5.90 5.12
C THR A 112 -6.46 4.56 5.85
N ALA A 113 -7.63 3.93 5.99
CA ALA A 113 -7.76 2.63 6.63
C ALA A 113 -7.03 1.52 5.86
N VAL A 114 -7.16 1.49 4.52
CA VAL A 114 -6.47 0.50 3.70
C VAL A 114 -4.95 0.72 3.72
N ALA A 115 -4.48 1.98 3.70
CA ALA A 115 -3.07 2.31 3.83
C ALA A 115 -2.51 1.87 5.19
N PHE A 116 -3.26 2.10 6.27
CA PHE A 116 -2.89 1.60 7.60
C PHE A 116 -2.80 0.07 7.63
N LEU A 117 -3.84 -0.63 7.18
CA LEU A 117 -3.91 -2.09 7.18
C LEU A 117 -2.84 -2.71 6.29
N TYR A 118 -2.50 -2.08 5.17
CA TYR A 118 -1.41 -2.51 4.30
C TYR A 118 -0.05 -2.27 4.93
N GLY A 119 0.10 -1.16 5.66
CA GLY A 119 1.32 -0.81 6.38
C GLY A 119 1.77 -1.91 7.33
N LEU A 120 0.82 -2.55 8.02
CA LEU A 120 1.10 -3.64 8.96
C LEU A 120 1.92 -4.79 8.34
N PRO A 121 1.42 -5.58 7.37
CA PRO A 121 2.19 -6.66 6.76
C PRO A 121 3.41 -6.13 5.98
N ALA A 122 3.34 -4.94 5.38
CA ALA A 122 4.47 -4.35 4.66
C ALA A 122 5.65 -4.06 5.58
N GLY A 123 5.41 -3.45 6.74
CA GLY A 123 6.42 -3.18 7.76
C GLY A 123 7.00 -4.45 8.35
N THR A 124 6.15 -5.46 8.62
CA THR A 124 6.60 -6.75 9.15
C THR A 124 7.53 -7.49 8.18
N ILE A 125 7.17 -7.52 6.88
CA ILE A 125 8.00 -8.13 5.83
C ILE A 125 9.28 -7.33 5.61
N PHE A 126 9.21 -6.01 5.66
CA PHE A 126 10.38 -5.13 5.48
C PHE A 126 11.45 -5.40 6.54
N TYR A 127 11.06 -5.41 7.82
CA TYR A 127 11.98 -5.67 8.93
C TYR A 127 12.68 -7.03 8.82
N HIS A 128 11.92 -8.10 8.58
CA HIS A 128 12.48 -9.44 8.43
C HIS A 128 13.37 -9.60 7.19
N GLY A 129 13.07 -8.88 6.11
CA GLY A 129 13.91 -8.86 4.92
C GLY A 129 15.22 -8.09 5.10
N LEU A 130 15.32 -7.18 6.08
CA LEU A 130 16.57 -6.55 6.48
C LEU A 130 17.42 -7.51 7.33
N GLN A 131 16.81 -8.20 8.30
CA GLN A 131 17.52 -9.17 9.16
C GLN A 131 18.11 -10.35 8.40
N LYS A 132 17.50 -10.80 7.29
CA LYS A 132 18.08 -11.88 6.45
C LYS A 132 19.35 -11.47 5.68
N ARG A 133 19.71 -10.19 5.68
CA ARG A 133 20.88 -9.64 4.96
C ARG A 133 22.03 -9.23 5.89
N SER A 134 21.78 -9.13 7.20
CA SER A 134 22.79 -8.92 8.24
C SER A 134 23.30 -10.26 8.75
#